data_AF-G5JZE6-F1
#
_entry.id   AF-G5JZE6-F1
#
_cell.length_a   1.000
_cell.length_b   1.000
_cell.length_c   1.000
_cell.angle_alpha   90.00
_cell.angle_beta   90.00
_cell.angle_gamma   90.00
#
_symmetry.space_group_name_H-M   'P 1'
#
loop_
_entity.id
_entity.type
_entity.pdbx_description
1 polymer ?
#
loop_
_entity_poly.entity_id
_entity_poly.type
_entity_poly.pdbx_seq_one_letter_code
_entity_poly.pdbx_strand_id
1 'polypeptide(L)'
;MKKKLTLQYTLSVGLVAILILVVNFLAIILLTYSYQAKRGVNEEVETYVRGFSKHITVSDGQVSISQAGKNSLDQKGLWIQVLDQVNNEVASYRRPKAVKTHHDSIELVNGYKYAGTFDGQSEMLFGPLS
;
A
#
# COMPACT_ATOMS: atom_id res chain seq x y z
N MET A 1 -14.45 62.20 -11.84
CA MET A 1 -15.04 61.32 -10.81
C MET A 1 -15.25 59.86 -11.24
N LYS A 2 -15.26 59.52 -12.54
CA LYS A 2 -15.59 58.15 -13.03
C LYS A 2 -14.46 57.08 -12.94
N LYS A 3 -13.20 57.46 -12.77
CA LYS A 3 -12.05 56.52 -12.72
C LYS A 3 -11.93 55.72 -11.41
N LYS A 4 -12.46 56.26 -10.31
CA LYS A 4 -12.35 55.66 -8.97
C LYS A 4 -13.26 54.43 -8.81
N LEU A 5 -14.43 54.45 -9.47
CA LEU A 5 -15.38 53.34 -9.45
C LEU A 5 -14.88 52.16 -10.31
N THR A 6 -14.47 52.40 -11.56
CA THR A 6 -13.96 51.34 -12.45
C THR A 6 -12.73 50.65 -11.87
N LEU A 7 -11.83 51.41 -11.20
CA LEU A 7 -10.65 50.85 -10.55
C LEU A 7 -11.00 49.86 -9.43
N GLN A 8 -12.01 50.16 -8.60
CA GLN A 8 -12.44 49.28 -7.50
C GLN A 8 -13.02 47.96 -8.02
N TYR A 9 -13.83 48.01 -9.09
CA TYR A 9 -14.37 46.79 -9.70
C TYR A 9 -13.28 45.94 -10.35
N THR A 10 -12.35 46.54 -11.10
CA THR A 10 -11.21 45.83 -11.68
C THR A 10 -10.30 45.22 -10.60
N LEU A 11 -10.10 45.92 -9.47
CA LEU A 11 -9.35 45.40 -8.33
C LEU A 11 -10.02 44.16 -7.74
N SER A 12 -11.34 44.19 -7.59
CA SER A 12 -12.11 43.12 -6.99
C SER A 12 -12.07 41.85 -7.85
N VAL A 13 -12.21 41.98 -9.17
CA VAL A 13 -12.05 40.85 -10.11
C VAL A 13 -10.62 40.30 -10.09
N GLY A 14 -9.62 41.19 -10.05
CA GLY A 14 -8.22 40.79 -9.91
C GLY A 14 -7.95 40.03 -8.60
N LEU A 15 -8.56 40.47 -7.50
CA LEU A 15 -8.45 39.80 -6.21
C LEU A 15 -9.01 38.38 -6.25
N VAL A 16 -10.18 38.19 -6.87
CA VAL A 16 -10.79 36.87 -7.04
C VAL A 16 -9.90 35.96 -7.91
N ALA A 17 -9.33 36.49 -8.99
CA ALA A 17 -8.39 35.72 -9.83
C ALA A 17 -7.14 35.28 -9.05
N ILE A 18 -6.57 36.17 -8.21
CA ILE A 18 -5.43 35.84 -7.35
C ILE A 18 -5.82 34.76 -6.33
N LEU A 19 -7.01 34.85 -5.73
CA LEU A 19 -7.49 33.83 -4.79
C LEU A 19 -7.61 32.46 -5.45
N ILE A 20 -8.14 32.39 -6.68
CA ILE A 20 -8.22 31.14 -7.44
C ILE A 20 -6.82 30.56 -7.65
N LEU A 21 -5.82 31.39 -8.01
CA LEU A 21 -4.45 30.94 -8.19
C LEU A 21 -3.85 30.39 -6.88
N VAL A 22 -4.06 31.08 -5.76
CA VAL A 22 -3.56 30.64 -4.44
C VAL A 22 -4.18 29.29 -4.03
N VAL A 23 -5.50 29.13 -4.19
CA VAL A 23 -6.18 27.87 -3.87
C VAL A 23 -5.65 26.73 -4.72
N ASN A 24 -5.46 26.94 -6.03
CA ASN A 24 -4.89 25.91 -6.91
C ASN A 24 -3.43 25.59 -6.55
N PHE A 25 -2.63 26.60 -6.21
CA PHE A 25 -1.24 26.39 -5.80
C PHE A 25 -1.15 25.58 -4.50
N LEU A 26 -1.99 25.89 -3.51
CA LEU A 26 -2.10 25.12 -2.27
C LEU A 26 -2.56 23.68 -2.53
N ALA A 27 -3.52 23.49 -3.44
CA ALA A 27 -3.97 22.15 -3.83
C ALA A 27 -2.83 21.31 -4.42
N ILE A 28 -2.01 21.90 -5.31
CA ILE A 28 -0.86 21.21 -5.90
C ILE A 28 0.17 20.81 -4.83
N ILE A 29 0.47 21.70 -3.87
CA ILE A 29 1.40 21.40 -2.77
C ILE A 29 0.88 20.24 -1.91
N LEU A 30 -0.38 20.30 -1.49
CA LEU A 30 -1.00 19.26 -0.66
C LEU A 30 -1.03 17.91 -1.39
N LEU A 31 -1.42 17.90 -2.67
CA LEU A 31 -1.44 16.69 -3.48
C LEU A 31 -0.05 16.10 -3.64
N THR A 32 0.97 16.92 -3.93
CA THR A 32 2.35 16.45 -4.08
C THR A 32 2.91 15.89 -2.78
N TYR A 33 2.65 16.55 -1.64
CA TYR A 33 3.10 16.05 -0.33
C TYR A 33 2.43 14.71 0.01
N SER A 34 1.12 14.60 -0.23
CA SER A 34 0.37 13.35 0.01
C SER A 34 0.85 12.21 -0.89
N TYR A 35 1.19 12.50 -2.14
CA TYR A 35 1.70 11.51 -3.08
C TYR A 35 3.09 11.01 -2.68
N GLN A 36 3.99 11.91 -2.30
CA GLN A 36 5.34 11.55 -1.85
C GLN A 36 5.31 10.75 -0.55
N ALA A 37 4.44 11.11 0.40
CA ALA A 37 4.24 10.35 1.63
C ALA A 37 3.74 8.92 1.33
N LYS A 38 2.74 8.78 0.45
CA LYS A 38 2.25 7.45 0.02
C LYS A 38 3.32 6.65 -0.71
N ARG A 39 4.11 7.30 -1.57
CA ARG A 39 5.18 6.62 -2.32
C ARG A 39 6.29 6.11 -1.39
N GLY A 40 6.69 6.91 -0.40
CA GLY A 40 7.68 6.49 0.60
C GLY A 40 7.21 5.28 1.43
N VAL A 41 5.93 5.26 1.83
CA VAL A 41 5.34 4.11 2.53
C VAL A 41 5.33 2.87 1.63
N ASN A 42 4.95 3.00 0.35
CA ASN A 42 4.94 1.87 -0.59
C ASN A 42 6.35 1.32 -0.84
N GLU A 43 7.36 2.18 -0.99
CA GLU A 43 8.76 1.77 -1.17
C GLU A 43 9.28 1.02 0.08
N GLU A 44 8.92 1.44 1.29
CA GLU A 44 9.28 0.73 2.53
C GLU A 44 8.61 -0.65 2.61
N VAL A 45 7.32 -0.71 2.29
CA VAL A 45 6.54 -1.96 2.30
C VAL A 45 7.07 -2.95 1.27
N GLU A 46 7.37 -2.51 0.04
CA GLU A 46 7.95 -3.37 -1.00
C GLU A 46 9.33 -3.89 -0.57
N THR A 47 10.16 -3.03 0.00
CA THR A 47 11.49 -3.41 0.51
C THR A 47 11.37 -4.44 1.64
N TYR A 48 10.39 -4.27 2.52
CA TYR A 48 10.12 -5.21 3.60
C TYR A 48 9.70 -6.58 3.06
N VAL A 49 8.72 -6.63 2.15
CA VAL A 49 8.19 -7.87 1.56
C VAL A 49 9.27 -8.62 0.80
N ARG A 50 10.03 -7.91 -0.07
CA ARG A 50 11.15 -8.51 -0.82
C ARG A 50 12.25 -9.01 0.10
N GLY A 51 12.56 -8.27 1.17
CA GLY A 51 13.58 -8.64 2.14
C GLY A 51 13.15 -9.75 3.10
N PHE A 52 11.86 -10.11 3.13
CA PHE A 52 11.34 -11.12 4.05
C PHE A 52 11.72 -12.55 3.65
N SER A 53 12.06 -12.80 2.38
CA SER A 53 12.46 -14.13 1.89
C SER A 53 13.62 -14.72 2.70
N LYS A 54 14.56 -13.90 3.18
CA LYS A 54 15.69 -14.31 4.04
C LYS A 54 15.27 -14.95 5.37
N HIS A 55 14.03 -14.72 5.81
CA HIS A 55 13.47 -15.28 7.02
C HIS A 55 12.71 -16.58 6.79
N ILE A 56 12.59 -17.02 5.54
CA ILE A 56 11.96 -18.27 5.15
C ILE A 56 13.07 -19.25 4.79
N THR A 57 13.00 -20.46 5.33
CA THR A 57 13.97 -21.52 5.06
C THR A 57 13.24 -22.77 4.62
N VAL A 58 13.77 -23.40 3.56
CA VAL A 58 13.31 -24.68 3.05
C VAL A 58 14.36 -25.73 3.41
N SER A 59 14.04 -26.61 4.35
CA SER A 59 14.89 -27.75 4.72
C SER A 59 14.05 -29.02 4.65
N ASP A 60 14.56 -30.07 3.99
CA ASP A 60 13.93 -31.39 3.91
C ASP A 60 12.47 -31.35 3.42
N GLY A 61 12.18 -30.46 2.47
CA GLY A 61 10.83 -30.26 1.92
C GLY A 61 9.85 -29.55 2.87
N GLN A 62 10.30 -29.11 4.04
CA GLN A 62 9.51 -28.31 4.98
C GLN A 62 9.88 -26.83 4.87
N VAL A 63 8.85 -26.00 4.73
CA VAL A 63 8.98 -24.55 4.77
C VAL A 63 8.83 -24.10 6.22
N SER A 64 9.80 -23.33 6.71
CA SER A 64 9.77 -22.78 8.06
C SER A 64 10.07 -21.28 8.06
N ILE A 65 9.47 -20.56 9.00
CA ILE A 65 9.71 -19.13 9.21
C ILE A 65 10.58 -18.98 10.46
N SER A 66 11.73 -18.33 10.31
CA SER A 66 12.66 -18.04 11.40
C SER A 66 11.99 -17.25 12.54
N GLN A 67 12.48 -17.42 13.77
CA GLN A 67 11.96 -16.67 14.91
C GLN A 67 12.11 -15.15 14.74
N ALA A 68 13.22 -14.71 14.12
CA ALA A 68 13.42 -13.30 13.77
C ALA A 68 12.34 -12.78 12.81
N GLY A 69 11.95 -13.59 11.82
CA GLY A 69 10.84 -13.25 10.91
C GLY A 69 9.51 -13.14 11.63
N LYS A 70 9.18 -14.09 12.51
CA LYS A 70 7.95 -14.05 13.32
C LYS A 70 7.88 -12.80 14.20
N ASN A 71 8.97 -12.49 14.90
CA ASN A 71 9.05 -11.28 15.73
C ASN A 71 8.88 -10.00 14.90
N SER A 72 9.45 -9.97 13.68
CA SER A 72 9.29 -8.84 12.78
C SER A 72 7.84 -8.65 12.31
N LEU A 73 7.15 -9.75 11.98
CA LEU A 73 5.72 -9.72 11.66
C LEU A 73 4.91 -9.23 12.86
N ASP A 74 5.25 -9.67 14.07
CA ASP A 74 4.55 -9.26 15.29
C ASP A 74 4.64 -7.77 15.57
N GLN A 75 5.84 -7.20 15.45
CA GLN A 75 6.09 -5.77 15.65
C GLN A 75 5.31 -4.89 14.66
N LYS A 76 5.10 -5.39 13.44
CA LYS A 76 4.37 -4.67 12.38
C LYS A 76 2.89 -5.04 12.32
N GLY A 77 2.41 -5.95 13.18
CA GLY A 77 1.02 -6.41 13.18
C GLY A 77 0.62 -7.19 11.92
N LEU A 78 1.59 -7.81 11.24
CA LEU A 78 1.40 -8.50 9.97
C LEU A 78 1.20 -10.01 10.15
N TRP A 79 0.69 -10.65 9.11
CA TRP A 79 0.60 -12.09 8.97
C TRP A 79 1.26 -12.53 7.66
N ILE A 80 1.56 -13.82 7.56
CA ILE A 80 2.10 -14.41 6.33
C ILE A 80 1.50 -15.79 6.07
N GLN A 81 1.37 -16.10 4.79
CA GLN A 81 1.01 -17.41 4.27
C GLN A 81 1.98 -17.73 3.12
N VAL A 82 2.55 -18.93 3.16
CA VAL A 82 3.43 -19.46 2.11
C VAL A 82 2.70 -20.59 1.41
N LEU A 83 2.59 -20.49 0.10
CA LEU A 83 1.90 -21.45 -0.76
C LEU A 83 2.89 -22.29 -1.56
N ASP A 84 2.53 -23.54 -1.84
CA ASP A 84 3.25 -24.41 -2.78
C ASP A 84 2.88 -24.12 -4.24
N GLN A 85 3.45 -24.90 -5.17
CA GLN A 85 3.20 -24.79 -6.61
C GLN A 85 1.76 -25.10 -7.03
N VAL A 86 0.97 -25.73 -6.16
CA VAL A 86 -0.43 -26.09 -6.38
C VAL A 86 -1.35 -25.21 -5.52
N ASN A 87 -0.84 -24.08 -5.04
CA ASN A 87 -1.54 -23.08 -4.22
C ASN A 87 -2.06 -23.61 -2.87
N ASN A 88 -1.49 -24.68 -2.32
CA ASN A 88 -1.76 -25.11 -0.96
C ASN A 88 -0.85 -24.40 0.02
N GLU A 89 -1.37 -24.06 1.19
CA GLU A 89 -0.56 -23.57 2.28
C GLU A 89 0.41 -24.64 2.79
N VAL A 90 1.69 -24.27 2.80
CA VAL A 90 2.78 -25.07 3.39
C VAL A 90 3.32 -24.48 4.68
N ALA A 91 3.14 -23.18 4.90
CA ALA A 91 3.46 -22.52 6.16
C ALA A 91 2.62 -21.26 6.35
N SER A 92 2.26 -20.93 7.58
CA SER A 92 1.64 -19.65 7.91
C SER A 92 2.00 -19.17 9.30
N TYR A 93 1.88 -17.86 9.51
CA TYR A 93 2.01 -17.25 10.82
C TYR A 93 0.96 -16.14 10.97
N ARG A 94 0.18 -16.21 12.06
CA ARG A 94 -0.90 -15.26 12.41
C ARG A 94 -1.95 -15.03 11.32
N ARG A 95 -2.06 -15.93 10.34
CA ARG A 95 -3.07 -15.87 9.28
C ARG A 95 -4.47 -15.79 9.89
N PRO A 96 -5.32 -14.83 9.48
CA PRO A 96 -6.71 -14.79 9.89
C PRO A 96 -7.46 -16.06 9.51
N LYS A 97 -8.46 -16.45 10.31
CA LYS A 97 -9.30 -17.63 10.04
C LYS A 97 -10.12 -17.51 8.75
N ALA A 98 -10.39 -16.29 8.31
CA ALA A 98 -11.15 -16.01 7.09
C ALA A 98 -10.34 -16.28 5.80
N VAL A 99 -9.00 -16.34 5.88
CA VAL A 99 -8.15 -16.61 4.71
C VAL A 99 -8.09 -18.13 4.47
N LYS A 100 -8.38 -18.54 3.23
CA LYS A 100 -8.37 -19.95 2.81
C LYS A 100 -6.96 -20.54 2.87
N THR A 101 -6.87 -21.86 3.04
CA THR A 101 -5.62 -22.63 2.96
C THR A 101 -5.27 -23.09 1.55
N HIS A 102 -6.23 -23.03 0.63
CA HIS A 102 -6.08 -23.39 -0.78
C HIS A 102 -6.77 -22.31 -1.62
N HIS A 103 -6.10 -21.89 -2.70
CA HIS A 103 -6.61 -20.88 -3.61
C HIS A 103 -6.59 -21.39 -5.04
N ASP A 104 -7.68 -21.19 -5.78
CA ASP A 104 -7.64 -21.40 -7.23
C ASP A 104 -6.70 -20.36 -7.85
N SER A 105 -5.95 -20.74 -8.88
CA SER A 105 -5.01 -19.81 -9.55
C SER A 105 -5.71 -18.55 -10.05
N ILE A 106 -6.99 -18.66 -10.45
CA ILE A 106 -7.80 -17.51 -10.86
C ILE A 106 -8.18 -16.60 -9.67
N GLU A 107 -8.38 -17.16 -8.47
CA GLU A 107 -8.60 -16.39 -7.25
C GLU A 107 -7.33 -15.63 -6.85
N LEU A 108 -6.14 -16.24 -6.98
CA LEU A 108 -4.87 -15.57 -6.70
C LEU A 108 -4.59 -14.40 -7.64
N VAL A 109 -4.75 -14.61 -8.95
CA VAL A 109 -4.56 -13.56 -9.95
C VAL A 109 -5.56 -12.43 -9.75
N ASN A 110 -6.83 -12.75 -9.48
CA ASN A 110 -7.83 -11.74 -9.23
C ASN A 110 -7.61 -11.00 -7.90
N GLY A 111 -7.18 -11.70 -6.85
CA GLY A 111 -6.83 -11.12 -5.56
C GLY A 111 -5.71 -10.09 -5.68
N TYR A 112 -4.63 -10.48 -6.36
CA TYR A 112 -3.48 -9.61 -6.63
C TYR A 112 -3.84 -8.40 -7.49
N LYS A 113 -4.64 -8.59 -8.55
CA LYS A 113 -4.86 -7.57 -9.58
C LYS A 113 -6.04 -6.65 -9.30
N TYR A 114 -7.08 -7.14 -8.62
CA TYR A 114 -8.37 -6.45 -8.53
C TYR A 114 -8.92 -6.29 -7.11
N ALA A 115 -8.66 -7.23 -6.19
CA ALA A 115 -9.33 -7.21 -4.89
C ALA A 115 -8.51 -6.54 -3.78
N GLY A 116 -7.18 -6.59 -3.82
CA GLY A 116 -6.29 -6.05 -2.78
C GLY A 116 -6.41 -6.73 -1.40
N THR A 117 -7.44 -7.55 -1.17
CA THR A 117 -7.76 -8.25 0.09
C THR A 117 -8.48 -9.57 -0.21
N PHE A 118 -8.27 -10.63 0.59
CA PHE A 118 -9.12 -11.85 0.58
C PHE A 118 -10.14 -11.88 1.73
N ASP A 119 -9.91 -11.10 2.79
CA ASP A 119 -10.75 -11.03 3.99
C ASP A 119 -11.52 -9.72 4.11
N GLY A 120 -11.34 -8.78 3.17
CA GLY A 120 -11.93 -7.44 3.22
C GLY A 120 -11.31 -6.50 4.25
N GLN A 121 -10.22 -6.90 4.94
CA GLN A 121 -9.67 -6.19 6.10
C GLN A 121 -8.14 -6.04 6.04
N SER A 122 -7.44 -6.89 5.30
CA SER A 122 -5.98 -6.91 5.21
C SER A 122 -5.53 -6.63 3.77
N GLU A 123 -4.63 -5.66 3.58
CA GLU A 123 -3.94 -5.47 2.30
C GLU A 123 -2.98 -6.63 2.04
N MET A 124 -3.06 -7.18 0.82
CA MET A 124 -2.27 -8.33 0.42
C MET A 124 -1.04 -7.94 -0.38
N LEU A 125 0.10 -8.49 0.05
CA LEU A 125 1.39 -8.24 -0.57
C LEU A 125 2.02 -9.57 -0.95
N PHE A 126 2.46 -9.68 -2.20
CA PHE A 126 3.11 -10.87 -2.74
C PHE A 126 4.60 -10.60 -2.93
N GLY A 127 5.44 -11.51 -2.44
CA GLY A 127 6.89 -11.45 -2.59
C GLY A 127 7.44 -12.76 -3.14
N PRO A 128 8.49 -12.73 -3.97
CA PRO A 128 9.13 -13.96 -4.43
C PRO A 128 9.88 -14.64 -3.27
N LEU A 129 9.90 -15.97 -3.30
CA LEU A 129 10.89 -16.76 -2.57
C LEU A 129 12.16 -16.76 -3.42
N SER A 130 13.18 -16.03 -2.97
CA SER A 130 14.50 -15.94 -3.63
C SER A 130 15.41 -17.09 -3.23
#